data_AF-A0A934HLC6-F1
#
_entry.id   AF-A0A934HLC6-F1
#
_cell.length_a   1.000
_cell.length_b   1.000
_cell.length_c   1.000
_cell.angle_alpha   90.00
_cell.angle_beta   90.00
_cell.angle_gamma   90.00
#
_symmetry.space_group_name_H-M   'P 1'
#
loop_
_entity.id
_entity.type
_entity.pdbx_description
1 polymer ?
#
loop_
_entity_poly.entity_id
_entity_poly.type
_entity_poly.pdbx_seq_one_letter_code
_entity_poly.pdbx_strand_id
1 'polypeptide(L)'
;MTKTIIIPDFKYKSPKRRGRGTGHQGLRATLKYLQFREDRDTRANQEKLRDRWQDRGLGKHYREIFTNCDCLQSQHVLAWTWVISPAPDLMALVPEVQRRDLVMDVTERIVEAYYEARGFQMPPYAYVVHDRLTKEGEQQLHSHVILPGLAPTVEGWEAIYNHKRKRHEQLFNTIAHDEFEVTLDRTIGTEWRREIEEPAVEAQDVPEDIDSLDAWFPR
;
A
#
# COMPACT_ATOMS: atom_id res chain seq x y z
N MET A 1 10.84 12.23 -19.38
CA MET A 1 10.56 11.25 -18.31
C MET A 1 9.16 10.71 -18.59
N THR A 2 8.94 9.41 -18.47
CA THR A 2 7.60 8.83 -18.57
C THR A 2 6.77 9.28 -17.37
N LYS A 3 5.48 9.57 -17.60
CA LYS A 3 4.53 9.96 -16.56
C LYS A 3 4.46 8.88 -15.47
N THR A 4 4.46 9.28 -14.21
CA THR A 4 4.27 8.35 -13.10
C THR A 4 2.81 7.94 -13.03
N ILE A 5 2.51 6.68 -13.38
CA ILE A 5 1.12 6.18 -13.44
C ILE A 5 0.64 5.57 -12.11
N ILE A 6 1.57 5.16 -11.25
CA ILE A 6 1.31 4.58 -9.94
C ILE A 6 2.51 4.82 -9.03
N ILE A 7 2.25 5.06 -7.75
CA ILE A 7 3.30 5.27 -6.76
C ILE A 7 3.23 4.16 -5.71
N PRO A 8 4.17 3.20 -5.78
CA PRO A 8 4.38 2.21 -4.75
C PRO A 8 5.52 2.65 -3.82
N ASP A 9 5.32 2.57 -2.51
CA ASP A 9 6.41 2.73 -1.55
C ASP A 9 6.25 1.75 -0.38
N PHE A 10 7.37 1.39 0.24
CA PHE A 10 7.38 0.58 1.45
C PHE A 10 8.29 1.21 2.52
N LYS A 11 7.85 1.09 3.77
CA LYS A 11 8.66 1.31 4.97
C LYS A 11 8.47 0.13 5.92
N TYR A 12 9.20 0.14 7.02
CA TYR A 12 9.03 -0.86 8.06
C TYR A 12 9.00 -0.23 9.44
N LYS A 13 8.25 -0.86 10.33
CA LYS A 13 8.32 -0.62 11.77
C LYS A 13 9.35 -1.59 12.35
N SER A 14 10.36 -1.06 13.03
CA SER A 14 11.30 -1.90 13.77
C SER A 14 10.66 -2.42 15.06
N PRO A 15 11.01 -3.63 15.55
CA PRO A 15 10.61 -4.10 16.89
C PRO A 15 11.14 -3.19 18.00
N LYS A 16 12.30 -2.57 17.77
CA LYS A 16 12.92 -1.64 18.73
C LYS A 16 12.33 -0.25 18.55
N ARG A 17 11.95 0.37 19.66
CA ARG A 17 11.56 1.79 19.66
C ARG A 17 12.78 2.66 19.41
N ARG A 18 12.81 3.35 18.28
CA ARG A 18 13.77 4.42 17.94
C ARG A 18 12.98 5.63 17.46
N GLY A 19 12.70 6.57 18.36
CA GLY A 19 11.92 7.79 18.06
C GLY A 19 10.40 7.61 18.11
N ARG A 20 9.67 8.64 17.63
CA ARG A 20 8.21 8.58 17.45
C ARG A 20 7.88 7.74 16.21
N GLY A 21 6.76 7.01 16.24
CA GLY A 21 6.23 6.29 15.07
C GLY A 21 6.84 4.90 14.79
N THR A 22 7.77 4.40 15.62
CA THR A 22 8.38 3.06 15.49
C THR A 22 8.10 2.17 16.72
N GLY A 23 8.49 0.88 16.66
CA GLY A 23 8.20 -0.08 17.73
C GLY A 23 6.73 -0.51 17.78
N HIS A 24 6.39 -1.35 18.75
CA HIS A 24 5.03 -1.85 18.98
C HIS A 24 4.00 -0.75 19.15
N GLN A 25 4.35 0.32 19.88
CA GLN A 25 3.44 1.46 20.05
C GLN A 25 3.22 2.19 18.72
N GLY A 26 4.27 2.36 17.90
CA GLY A 26 4.20 2.98 16.58
C GLY A 26 3.28 2.18 15.65
N LEU A 27 3.54 0.89 15.50
CA LEU A 27 2.69 0.02 14.66
C LEU A 27 1.23 0.03 15.13
N ARG A 28 0.99 -0.13 16.44
CA ARG A 28 -0.37 -0.12 16.98
C ARG A 28 -1.09 1.21 16.76
N ALA A 29 -0.38 2.34 16.81
CA ALA A 29 -0.94 3.64 16.49
C ALA A 29 -1.32 3.75 15.01
N THR A 30 -0.43 3.33 14.10
CA THR A 30 -0.68 3.27 12.67
C THR A 30 -1.90 2.41 12.35
N LEU A 31 -1.97 1.17 12.86
CA LEU A 31 -3.10 0.27 12.57
C LEU A 31 -4.44 0.79 13.10
N LYS A 32 -4.44 1.43 14.29
CA LYS A 32 -5.63 2.10 14.81
C LYS A 32 -6.08 3.25 13.91
N TYR A 33 -5.12 4.05 13.44
CA TYR A 33 -5.41 5.17 12.56
C TYR A 33 -6.06 4.66 11.27
N LEU A 34 -5.41 3.71 10.60
CA LEU A 34 -5.90 3.10 9.35
C LEU A 34 -7.30 2.49 9.48
N GLN A 35 -7.60 1.91 10.64
CA GLN A 35 -8.91 1.32 10.89
C GLN A 35 -9.99 2.38 11.16
N PHE A 36 -9.71 3.35 12.04
CA PHE A 36 -10.77 4.21 12.59
C PHE A 36 -10.90 5.56 11.89
N ARG A 37 -10.04 5.91 10.94
CA ARG A 37 -10.05 7.21 10.27
C ARG A 37 -10.12 7.07 8.75
N GLU A 38 -10.89 7.96 8.13
CA GLU A 38 -10.90 8.17 6.68
C GLU A 38 -9.84 9.20 6.29
N ASP A 39 -9.71 10.25 7.11
CA ASP A 39 -8.66 11.27 7.03
C ASP A 39 -8.31 11.75 8.44
N ARG A 40 -7.50 12.82 8.58
CA ARG A 40 -7.09 13.30 9.91
C ARG A 40 -8.28 13.70 10.77
N ASP A 41 -9.28 14.35 10.22
CA ASP A 41 -10.37 14.96 10.98
C ASP A 41 -11.63 14.08 10.96
N THR A 42 -11.75 13.18 9.99
CA THR A 42 -12.92 12.33 9.76
C THR A 42 -12.72 10.92 10.32
N ARG A 43 -13.59 10.54 11.25
CA ARG A 43 -13.66 9.17 11.76
C ARG A 43 -14.47 8.28 10.81
N ALA A 44 -14.01 7.06 10.59
CA ALA A 44 -14.78 6.03 9.87
C ALA A 44 -16.11 5.75 10.60
N ASN A 45 -17.20 5.64 9.83
CA ASN A 45 -18.52 5.28 10.35
C ASN A 45 -18.60 3.76 10.61
N GLN A 46 -19.64 3.31 11.33
CA GLN A 46 -19.79 1.89 11.71
C GLN A 46 -19.90 0.94 10.50
N GLU A 47 -20.51 1.40 9.43
CA GLU A 47 -20.68 0.61 8.20
C GLU A 47 -19.32 0.38 7.51
N LYS A 48 -18.54 1.44 7.32
CA LYS A 48 -17.17 1.39 6.76
C LYS A 48 -16.21 0.60 7.65
N LEU A 49 -16.47 0.51 8.96
CA LEU A 49 -15.66 -0.27 9.89
C LEU A 49 -15.87 -1.78 9.76
N ARG A 50 -17.04 -2.23 9.30
CA ARG A 50 -17.40 -3.66 9.24
C ARG A 50 -16.45 -4.46 8.35
N ASP A 51 -16.11 -3.90 7.19
CA ASP A 51 -15.28 -4.53 6.16
C ASP A 51 -14.06 -3.65 5.82
N ARG A 52 -13.56 -2.88 6.80
CA ARG A 52 -12.45 -1.93 6.61
C ARG A 52 -11.19 -2.63 6.13
N TRP A 53 -10.81 -3.70 6.82
CA TRP A 53 -9.64 -4.51 6.52
C TRP A 53 -10.01 -5.61 5.53
N GLN A 54 -9.30 -5.62 4.41
CA GLN A 54 -9.24 -6.75 3.50
C GLN A 54 -8.24 -7.75 4.06
N ASP A 55 -8.75 -8.81 4.69
CA ASP A 55 -7.95 -9.82 5.37
C ASP A 55 -7.50 -10.91 4.41
N ARG A 56 -6.19 -11.02 4.22
CA ARG A 56 -5.52 -12.06 3.42
C ARG A 56 -4.71 -13.00 4.32
N GLY A 57 -5.20 -13.24 5.53
CA GLY A 57 -4.66 -14.16 6.52
C GLY A 57 -3.97 -13.50 7.71
N LEU A 58 -3.83 -12.17 7.72
CA LEU A 58 -3.18 -11.44 8.82
C LEU A 58 -4.17 -10.96 9.90
N GLY A 59 -5.46 -10.87 9.61
CA GLY A 59 -6.52 -10.55 10.56
C GLY A 59 -7.46 -9.44 10.07
N LYS A 60 -8.65 -9.37 10.69
CA LYS A 60 -9.75 -8.45 10.29
C LYS A 60 -9.81 -7.18 11.12
N HIS A 61 -8.91 -7.05 12.09
CA HIS A 61 -8.94 -5.97 13.07
C HIS A 61 -7.52 -5.60 13.51
N TYR A 62 -7.29 -4.32 13.84
CA TYR A 62 -5.96 -3.80 14.18
C TYR A 62 -5.25 -4.57 15.29
N ARG A 63 -6.01 -5.15 16.22
CA ARG A 63 -5.45 -5.97 17.32
C ARG A 63 -4.95 -7.31 16.82
N GLU A 64 -5.70 -7.98 15.97
CA GLU A 64 -5.32 -9.26 15.38
C GLU A 64 -4.12 -9.09 14.47
N ILE A 65 -4.18 -8.09 13.58
CA ILE A 65 -3.08 -7.73 12.66
C ILE A 65 -1.80 -7.44 13.45
N PHE A 66 -1.91 -6.65 14.53
CA PHE A 66 -0.77 -6.36 15.40
C PHE A 66 -0.21 -7.64 16.04
N THR A 67 -1.07 -8.48 16.62
CA THR A 67 -0.64 -9.72 17.27
C THR A 67 0.06 -10.65 16.28
N ASN A 68 -0.49 -10.81 15.07
CA ASN A 68 0.10 -11.67 14.06
C ASN A 68 1.42 -11.10 13.52
N CYS A 69 1.54 -9.78 13.35
CA CYS A 69 2.83 -9.15 13.03
C CYS A 69 3.87 -9.37 14.14
N ASP A 70 3.47 -9.27 15.41
CA ASP A 70 4.37 -9.51 16.54
C ASP A 70 4.84 -10.97 16.62
N CYS A 71 3.96 -11.93 16.30
CA CYS A 71 4.33 -13.35 16.20
C CYS A 71 5.25 -13.64 15.00
N LEU A 72 5.05 -12.95 13.87
CA LEU A 72 5.77 -13.17 12.61
C LEU A 72 6.83 -12.09 12.34
N GLN A 73 7.37 -11.46 13.38
CA GLN A 73 8.44 -10.46 13.23
C GLN A 73 9.80 -11.10 12.97
N SER A 74 10.66 -10.39 12.26
CA SER A 74 12.09 -10.71 12.20
C SER A 74 12.87 -9.91 13.24
N GLN A 75 14.18 -10.13 13.33
CA GLN A 75 15.05 -9.40 14.25
C GLN A 75 15.00 -7.87 14.07
N HIS A 76 14.71 -7.40 12.84
CA HIS A 76 14.76 -5.98 12.50
C HIS A 76 13.43 -5.42 12.02
N VAL A 77 12.48 -6.27 11.63
CA VAL A 77 11.19 -5.84 11.08
C VAL A 77 10.05 -6.43 11.90
N LEU A 78 9.28 -5.56 12.55
CA LEU A 78 8.01 -5.91 13.21
C LEU A 78 6.89 -6.03 12.17
N ALA A 79 6.81 -5.05 11.28
CA ALA A 79 5.89 -5.07 10.14
C ALA A 79 6.45 -4.22 9.01
N TRP A 80 6.19 -4.62 7.78
CA TRP A 80 6.24 -3.76 6.61
C TRP A 80 4.93 -2.98 6.49
N THR A 81 5.06 -1.72 6.10
CA THR A 81 3.96 -0.80 5.79
C THR A 81 4.15 -0.33 4.36
N TRP A 82 3.30 -0.80 3.45
CA TRP A 82 3.35 -0.38 2.05
C TRP A 82 2.22 0.58 1.74
N VAL A 83 2.44 1.42 0.74
CA VAL A 83 1.41 2.23 0.09
C VAL A 83 1.42 1.94 -1.40
N ILE A 84 0.23 1.78 -1.98
CA ILE A 84 0.03 1.67 -3.42
C ILE A 84 -1.00 2.74 -3.79
N SER A 85 -0.55 3.75 -4.54
CA SER A 85 -1.35 4.92 -4.91
C SER A 85 -1.32 5.12 -6.42
N PRO A 86 -2.33 4.61 -7.15
CA PRO A 86 -2.55 4.96 -8.56
C PRO A 86 -2.63 6.47 -8.79
N ALA A 87 -2.24 6.91 -9.99
CA ALA A 87 -2.32 8.32 -10.36
C ALA A 87 -3.80 8.79 -10.44
N PRO A 88 -4.19 9.88 -9.75
CA PRO A 88 -5.57 10.35 -9.71
C PRO A 88 -6.18 10.63 -11.09
N ASP A 89 -5.40 11.20 -12.01
CA ASP A 89 -5.83 11.54 -13.36
C ASP A 89 -6.15 10.31 -14.22
N LEU A 90 -5.36 9.23 -14.11
CA LEU A 90 -5.66 7.96 -14.76
C LEU A 90 -6.85 7.26 -14.08
N MET A 91 -6.96 7.35 -12.76
CA MET A 91 -8.14 6.85 -12.05
C MET A 91 -9.42 7.59 -12.44
N ALA A 92 -9.33 8.86 -12.85
CA ALA A 92 -10.46 9.62 -13.34
C ALA A 92 -11.08 9.02 -14.62
N LEU A 93 -10.26 8.35 -15.47
CA LEU A 93 -10.71 7.65 -16.68
C LEU A 93 -11.50 6.37 -16.37
N VAL A 94 -11.29 5.79 -15.19
CA VAL A 94 -11.97 4.57 -14.75
C VAL A 94 -13.38 4.91 -14.26
N PRO A 95 -14.43 4.18 -14.69
CA PRO A 95 -15.78 4.37 -14.16
C PRO A 95 -15.81 4.30 -12.64
N GLU A 96 -16.44 5.28 -11.98
CA GLU A 96 -16.39 5.46 -10.52
C GLU A 96 -16.71 4.17 -9.74
N VAL A 97 -17.74 3.44 -10.19
CA VAL A 97 -18.19 2.18 -9.58
C VAL A 97 -17.14 1.05 -9.66
N GLN A 98 -16.15 1.15 -10.53
CA GLN A 98 -15.08 0.15 -10.71
C GLN A 98 -13.77 0.55 -10.04
N ARG A 99 -13.58 1.83 -9.70
CA ARG A 99 -12.29 2.36 -9.21
C ARG A 99 -11.79 1.63 -7.97
N ARG A 100 -12.67 1.41 -6.99
CA ARG A 100 -12.30 0.76 -5.73
C ARG A 100 -11.84 -0.69 -5.97
N ASP A 101 -12.60 -1.43 -6.78
CA ASP A 101 -12.28 -2.83 -7.09
C ASP A 101 -10.99 -2.94 -7.89
N LEU A 102 -10.72 -1.98 -8.80
CA LEU A 102 -9.45 -1.87 -9.50
C LEU A 102 -8.28 -1.68 -8.53
N VAL A 103 -8.39 -0.75 -7.57
CA VAL A 103 -7.32 -0.52 -6.57
C VAL A 103 -7.09 -1.76 -5.72
N MET A 104 -8.14 -2.51 -5.38
CA MET A 104 -8.01 -3.79 -4.67
C MET A 104 -7.29 -4.85 -5.52
N ASP A 105 -7.72 -5.05 -6.77
CA ASP A 105 -7.11 -6.03 -7.68
C ASP A 105 -5.62 -5.74 -7.88
N VAL A 106 -5.27 -4.50 -8.23
CA VAL A 106 -3.87 -4.14 -8.47
C VAL A 106 -3.04 -4.24 -7.18
N THR A 107 -3.60 -3.92 -6.01
CA THR A 107 -2.92 -4.06 -4.72
C THR A 107 -2.52 -5.51 -4.47
N GLU A 108 -3.45 -6.44 -4.67
CA GLU A 108 -3.22 -7.87 -4.40
C GLU A 108 -2.21 -8.47 -5.37
N ARG A 109 -2.34 -8.11 -6.66
CA ARG A 109 -1.43 -8.59 -7.71
C ARG A 109 -0.01 -8.07 -7.53
N ILE A 110 0.14 -6.81 -7.10
CA ILE A 110 1.46 -6.25 -6.75
C ILE A 110 2.10 -7.00 -5.58
N VAL A 111 1.32 -7.31 -4.54
CA VAL A 111 1.83 -8.08 -3.38
C VAL A 111 2.28 -9.46 -3.83
N GLU A 112 1.44 -10.19 -4.57
CA GLU A 112 1.74 -11.53 -5.07
C GLU A 112 3.00 -11.52 -5.95
N ALA A 113 3.01 -10.70 -7.01
CA ALA A 113 4.11 -10.62 -7.96
C ALA A 113 5.43 -10.21 -7.29
N TYR A 114 5.39 -9.30 -6.31
CA TYR A 114 6.60 -8.90 -5.60
C TYR A 114 7.20 -10.03 -4.76
N TYR A 115 6.38 -10.80 -4.04
CA TYR A 115 6.88 -11.94 -3.26
C TYR A 115 7.37 -13.07 -4.15
N GLU A 116 6.65 -13.37 -5.23
CA GLU A 116 7.06 -14.36 -6.23
C GLU A 116 8.40 -13.99 -6.87
N ALA A 117 8.55 -12.74 -7.37
CA ALA A 117 9.80 -12.26 -7.96
C ALA A 117 10.98 -12.26 -6.97
N ARG A 118 10.68 -12.25 -5.66
CA ARG A 118 11.66 -12.32 -4.58
C ARG A 118 11.95 -13.75 -4.11
N GLY A 119 11.29 -14.75 -4.68
CA GLY A 119 11.47 -16.17 -4.36
C GLY A 119 10.82 -16.60 -3.04
N PHE A 120 9.85 -15.83 -2.55
CA PHE A 120 9.10 -16.16 -1.34
C PHE A 120 7.69 -16.64 -1.69
N GLN A 121 7.13 -17.45 -0.82
CA GLN A 121 5.68 -17.66 -0.81
C GLN A 121 4.99 -16.43 -0.19
N MET A 122 3.73 -16.22 -0.56
CA MET A 122 2.96 -15.08 -0.07
C MET A 122 2.72 -15.21 1.45
N PRO A 123 3.16 -14.24 2.28
CA PRO A 123 2.85 -14.24 3.70
C PRO A 123 1.39 -13.82 3.94
N PRO A 124 0.83 -14.08 5.13
CA PRO A 124 -0.41 -13.44 5.52
C PRO A 124 -0.24 -11.92 5.50
N TYR A 125 -1.17 -11.21 4.89
CA TYR A 125 -1.21 -9.75 4.91
C TYR A 125 -2.64 -9.24 5.13
N ALA A 126 -2.76 -7.95 5.42
CA ALA A 126 -4.04 -7.26 5.44
C ALA A 126 -3.84 -5.86 4.91
N TYR A 127 -4.87 -5.30 4.27
CA TYR A 127 -4.80 -3.94 3.77
C TYR A 127 -6.13 -3.20 3.94
N VAL A 128 -6.07 -1.88 3.86
CA VAL A 128 -7.24 -0.99 3.77
C VAL A 128 -7.11 -0.17 2.50
N VAL A 129 -8.24 0.15 1.86
CA VAL A 129 -8.30 1.16 0.80
C VAL A 129 -8.89 2.42 1.40
N HIS A 130 -8.16 3.52 1.29
CA HIS A 130 -8.60 4.84 1.70
C HIS A 130 -8.94 5.66 0.47
N ASP A 131 -9.87 6.59 0.69
CA ASP A 131 -10.32 7.53 -0.33
C ASP A 131 -10.15 8.92 0.26
N ARG A 132 -9.18 9.66 -0.25
CA ARG A 132 -8.95 11.07 0.10
C ARG A 132 -9.08 11.91 -1.16
N LEU A 133 -9.16 13.22 -0.97
CA LEU A 133 -9.02 14.17 -2.07
C LEU A 133 -7.57 14.68 -2.16
N THR A 134 -7.09 14.94 -3.37
CA THR A 134 -5.88 15.74 -3.61
C THR A 134 -6.14 17.20 -3.20
N LYS A 135 -5.10 18.05 -3.23
CA LYS A 135 -5.28 19.49 -2.94
C LYS A 135 -6.19 20.16 -3.97
N GLU A 136 -6.18 19.64 -5.19
CA GLU A 136 -6.95 20.07 -6.35
C GLU A 136 -8.38 19.52 -6.32
N GLY A 137 -8.70 18.63 -5.37
CA GLY A 137 -10.03 18.05 -5.20
C GLY A 137 -10.27 16.77 -6.00
N GLU A 138 -9.23 16.18 -6.59
CA GLU A 138 -9.34 14.91 -7.31
C GLU A 138 -9.39 13.72 -6.35
N GLN A 139 -10.10 12.67 -6.73
CA GLN A 139 -10.15 11.44 -5.94
C GLN A 139 -8.78 10.73 -5.94
N GLN A 140 -8.24 10.44 -4.77
CA GLN A 140 -6.99 9.69 -4.61
C GLN A 140 -7.22 8.43 -3.77
N LEU A 141 -7.70 7.39 -4.44
CA LEU A 141 -7.74 6.05 -3.88
C LEU A 141 -6.33 5.50 -3.71
N HIS A 142 -6.05 4.98 -2.53
CA HIS A 142 -4.77 4.35 -2.23
C HIS A 142 -4.95 3.23 -1.20
N SER A 143 -4.09 2.23 -1.24
CA SER A 143 -4.11 1.16 -0.25
C SER A 143 -2.93 1.24 0.70
N HIS A 144 -3.17 0.92 1.96
CA HIS A 144 -2.14 0.69 2.97
C HIS A 144 -2.06 -0.80 3.26
N VAL A 145 -0.95 -1.43 2.87
CA VAL A 145 -0.73 -2.87 3.06
C VAL A 145 0.17 -3.10 4.26
N ILE A 146 -0.24 -4.03 5.13
CA ILE A 146 0.51 -4.44 6.32
C ILE A 146 0.95 -5.88 6.12
N LEU A 147 2.26 -6.11 6.24
CA LEU A 147 2.86 -7.44 6.13
C LEU A 147 3.81 -7.70 7.32
N PRO A 148 3.98 -8.96 7.75
CA PRO A 148 4.93 -9.30 8.80
C PRO A 148 6.39 -9.21 8.33
N GLY A 149 7.32 -9.29 9.29
CA GLY A 149 8.76 -9.27 9.00
C GLY A 149 9.34 -10.59 8.47
N LEU A 150 8.59 -11.69 8.63
CA LEU A 150 8.90 -13.02 8.10
C LEU A 150 8.01 -13.34 6.89
N ALA A 151 8.55 -14.13 5.97
CA ALA A 151 7.84 -14.65 4.81
C ALA A 151 8.07 -16.16 4.69
N PRO A 152 7.05 -16.92 4.25
CA PRO A 152 7.21 -18.35 4.05
C PRO A 152 8.12 -18.66 2.85
N THR A 153 8.88 -19.74 2.99
CA THR A 153 9.69 -20.38 1.95
C THR A 153 9.44 -21.89 1.97
N VAL A 154 9.98 -22.62 0.99
CA VAL A 154 9.89 -24.09 0.98
C VAL A 154 10.56 -24.74 2.20
N GLU A 155 11.52 -24.06 2.83
CA GLU A 155 12.28 -24.57 3.98
C GLU A 155 11.73 -24.09 5.33
N GLY A 156 10.75 -23.18 5.33
CA GLY A 156 10.15 -22.65 6.55
C GLY A 156 9.80 -21.17 6.45
N TRP A 157 10.32 -20.37 7.39
CA TRP A 157 10.06 -18.93 7.45
C TRP A 157 11.37 -18.16 7.49
N GLU A 158 11.49 -17.15 6.64
CA GLU A 158 12.69 -16.34 6.50
C GLU A 158 12.41 -14.85 6.64
N ALA A 159 13.40 -14.11 7.11
CA ALA A 159 13.29 -12.66 7.25
C ALA A 159 13.33 -11.97 5.89
N ILE A 160 12.30 -11.17 5.59
CA ILE A 160 12.28 -10.36 4.37
C ILE A 160 12.81 -8.96 4.63
N TYR A 161 13.90 -8.62 3.94
CA TYR A 161 14.51 -7.30 3.99
C TYR A 161 14.48 -6.62 2.62
N ASN A 162 13.99 -5.38 2.59
CA ASN A 162 14.04 -4.53 1.41
C ASN A 162 15.28 -3.64 1.46
N HIS A 163 16.17 -3.79 0.47
CA HIS A 163 17.45 -3.10 0.43
C HIS A 163 17.65 -2.36 -0.90
N LYS A 164 18.01 -1.09 -0.81
CA LYS A 164 18.34 -0.26 -1.98
C LYS A 164 19.47 -0.84 -2.83
N ARG A 165 20.54 -1.37 -2.20
CA ARG A 165 21.67 -2.01 -2.90
C ARG A 165 21.28 -3.25 -3.69
N LYS A 166 20.23 -3.96 -3.27
CA LYS A 166 19.68 -5.13 -3.98
C LYS A 166 18.57 -4.76 -4.97
N ARG A 167 18.37 -3.46 -5.24
CA ARG A 167 17.40 -2.96 -6.22
C ARG A 167 15.94 -3.34 -5.93
N HIS A 168 15.61 -3.69 -4.68
CA HIS A 168 14.26 -4.12 -4.29
C HIS A 168 13.20 -3.03 -4.50
N GLU A 169 13.57 -1.76 -4.28
CA GLU A 169 12.70 -0.62 -4.57
C GLU A 169 12.41 -0.49 -6.08
N GLN A 170 13.42 -0.69 -6.93
CA GLN A 170 13.24 -0.63 -8.39
C GLN A 170 12.41 -1.80 -8.90
N LEU A 171 12.62 -3.00 -8.34
CA LEU A 171 11.78 -4.17 -8.60
C LEU A 171 10.32 -3.89 -8.23
N PHE A 172 10.08 -3.31 -7.04
CA PHE A 172 8.73 -2.97 -6.59
C PHE A 172 8.05 -1.94 -7.50
N ASN A 173 8.78 -0.90 -7.91
CA ASN A 173 8.29 0.09 -8.86
C ASN A 173 7.95 -0.52 -10.22
N THR A 174 8.81 -1.42 -10.74
CA THR A 174 8.59 -2.08 -12.03
C THR A 174 7.32 -2.95 -11.97
N ILE A 175 7.20 -3.79 -10.94
CA ILE A 175 6.03 -4.65 -10.74
C ILE A 175 4.75 -3.85 -10.61
N ALA A 176 4.77 -2.76 -9.82
CA ALA A 176 3.58 -1.92 -9.67
C ALA A 176 3.16 -1.26 -10.98
N HIS A 177 4.13 -0.78 -11.76
CA HIS A 177 3.88 -0.18 -13.05
C HIS A 177 3.24 -1.20 -14.00
N ASP A 178 3.87 -2.36 -14.17
CA ASP A 178 3.42 -3.43 -15.06
C ASP A 178 2.01 -3.94 -14.68
N GLU A 179 1.77 -4.22 -13.39
CA GLU A 179 0.47 -4.69 -12.92
C GLU A 179 -0.62 -3.62 -13.08
N PHE A 180 -0.30 -2.34 -12.87
CA PHE A 180 -1.27 -1.27 -13.07
C PHE A 180 -1.61 -1.07 -14.55
N GLU A 181 -0.61 -1.12 -15.46
CA GLU A 181 -0.87 -1.06 -16.90
C GLU A 181 -1.79 -2.19 -17.35
N VAL A 182 -1.47 -3.42 -16.96
CA VAL A 182 -2.25 -4.62 -17.32
C VAL A 182 -3.67 -4.52 -16.75
N THR A 183 -3.82 -3.94 -15.56
CA THR A 183 -5.14 -3.79 -14.93
C THR A 183 -5.96 -2.70 -15.64
N LEU A 184 -5.37 -1.55 -15.98
CA LEU A 184 -6.04 -0.52 -16.77
C LEU A 184 -6.46 -1.05 -18.15
N ASP A 185 -5.57 -1.75 -18.84
CA ASP A 185 -5.87 -2.36 -20.15
C ASP A 185 -7.09 -3.30 -20.07
N ARG A 186 -7.22 -4.06 -18.99
CA ARG A 186 -8.35 -4.98 -18.75
C ARG A 186 -9.64 -4.23 -18.39
N THR A 187 -9.55 -3.12 -17.67
CA THR A 187 -10.73 -2.40 -17.15
C THR A 187 -11.30 -1.41 -18.16
N ILE A 188 -10.47 -0.63 -18.84
CA ILE A 188 -10.90 0.49 -19.69
C ILE A 188 -10.38 0.42 -21.12
N GLY A 189 -9.74 -0.68 -21.52
CA GLY A 189 -9.11 -0.82 -22.84
C GLY A 189 -7.72 -0.17 -22.89
N THR A 190 -7.10 -0.10 -24.07
CA THR A 190 -5.72 0.42 -24.23
C THR A 190 -5.65 1.92 -24.52
N GLU A 191 -6.81 2.58 -24.68
CA GLU A 191 -6.93 3.97 -25.11
C GLU A 191 -6.29 4.96 -24.13
N TRP A 192 -6.32 4.66 -22.83
CA TRP A 192 -5.70 5.47 -21.78
C TRP A 192 -4.20 5.68 -21.97
N ARG A 193 -3.52 4.79 -22.71
CA ARG A 193 -2.07 4.90 -22.96
C ARG A 193 -1.71 6.18 -23.70
N ARG A 194 -2.64 6.78 -24.46
CA ARG A 194 -2.46 8.10 -25.12
C ARG A 194 -2.26 9.22 -24.10
N GLU A 195 -2.86 9.12 -22.92
CA GLU A 195 -2.73 10.09 -21.82
C GLU A 195 -1.34 10.05 -21.13
N ILE A 196 -0.53 9.03 -21.44
CA ILE A 196 0.88 8.93 -21.00
C ILE A 196 1.83 9.55 -22.04
N GLU A 197 1.45 9.52 -23.33
CA GLU A 197 2.27 10.04 -24.43
C GLU A 197 2.32 11.57 -24.45
N GLU A 198 1.30 12.23 -23.88
CA GLU A 198 1.34 13.68 -23.63
C GLU A 198 2.30 14.00 -22.47
N PRO A 199 3.19 15.01 -22.61
CA PRO A 199 4.15 15.34 -21.58
C PRO A 199 3.43 15.77 -20.30
N ALA A 200 3.57 14.96 -19.25
CA ALA A 200 2.99 15.22 -17.95
C ALA A 200 3.54 16.51 -17.34
N VAL A 201 2.63 17.35 -16.84
CA VAL A 201 2.94 18.31 -15.78
C VAL A 201 3.36 17.49 -14.56
N GLU A 202 4.50 17.82 -13.94
CA GLU A 202 5.07 17.07 -12.83
C GLU A 202 4.01 16.72 -11.77
N ALA A 203 3.82 15.44 -11.47
CA ALA A 203 2.95 15.01 -10.38
C ALA A 203 3.59 15.43 -9.04
N GLN A 204 3.18 16.60 -8.52
CA GLN A 204 3.78 17.25 -7.35
C GLN A 204 3.15 16.87 -6.01
N ASP A 205 2.08 16.05 -5.97
CA ASP A 205 1.26 15.88 -4.76
C ASP A 205 1.30 14.51 -4.08
N VAL A 206 2.32 13.70 -4.36
CA VAL A 206 2.54 12.49 -3.58
C VAL A 206 3.41 12.78 -2.36
N PRO A 207 2.95 12.44 -1.14
CA PRO A 207 3.65 12.86 0.06
C PRO A 207 5.04 12.20 0.18
N GLU A 208 6.07 12.99 0.49
CA GLU A 208 7.47 12.54 0.54
C GLU A 208 7.77 11.49 1.63
N ASP A 209 6.94 11.40 2.68
CA ASP A 209 7.10 10.44 3.78
C ASP A 209 5.83 9.61 3.97
N ILE A 210 5.88 8.34 3.57
CA ILE A 210 4.72 7.46 3.67
C ILE A 210 4.39 6.98 5.07
N ASP A 211 5.33 7.08 6.00
CA ASP A 211 5.11 6.75 7.40
C ASP A 211 4.49 7.95 8.16
N SER A 212 4.54 9.13 7.55
CA SER A 212 3.85 10.30 8.03
C SER A 212 2.38 10.22 7.64
N LEU A 213 1.55 9.83 8.61
CA LEU A 213 0.10 9.92 8.49
C LEU A 213 -0.35 11.35 8.14
N ASP A 214 0.35 12.38 8.63
CA ASP A 214 0.04 13.78 8.29
C ASP A 214 0.31 14.10 6.81
N ALA A 215 1.19 13.35 6.14
CA ALA A 215 1.51 13.54 4.74
C ALA A 215 0.41 12.93 3.85
N TRP A 216 -0.09 11.74 4.21
CA TRP A 216 -1.24 11.11 3.55
C TRP A 216 -2.58 11.75 3.92
N PHE A 217 -2.67 12.41 5.08
CA PHE A 217 -3.90 13.05 5.57
C PHE A 217 -3.62 14.51 5.99
N PRO A 218 -3.32 15.41 5.03
CA PRO A 218 -2.87 16.79 5.29
C PRO A 218 -3.96 17.70 5.86
N ARG A 219 -3.57 18.92 6.25
CA ARG A 219 -4.40 19.90 6.96
C ARG A 219 -5.51 20.57 6.20
#